data_AF-A0A544VRF2-F1
#
_entry.id   AF-A0A544VRF2-F1
#
_cell.length_a   1.000
_cell.length_b   1.000
_cell.length_c   1.000
_cell.angle_alpha   90.00
_cell.angle_beta   90.00
_cell.angle_gamma   90.00
#
_symmetry.space_group_name_H-M   'P 1'
#
loop_
_entity.id
_entity.type
_entity.pdbx_description
1 polymer ?
#
loop_
_entity_poly.entity_id
_entity_poly.type
_entity_poly.pdbx_seq_one_letter_code
_entity_poly.pdbx_strand_id
1 'polypeptide(L)'
;MSGRHRKTPSSAVNVAKIAFTGAVLGTGGLALAGHASAATDGEWDRVAGCESGGNWAINTGNGYQGGLQFSPGTWSGHGGGEYAPAAHLASKDEQIAVAERVLATQGRGAWPVCGTGLSSATPRNVVADAAPLD
;
A
#
# COMPACT_ATOMS: atom_id res chain seq x y z
N MET A 1 52.57 0.12 -37.10
CA MET A 1 51.58 1.18 -36.81
C MET A 1 50.20 0.52 -36.68
N SER A 2 49.42 0.96 -35.67
CA SER A 2 48.02 0.63 -35.31
C SER A 2 47.12 0.07 -36.42
N GLY A 3 46.13 -0.81 -36.20
CA GLY A 3 45.43 -1.21 -34.97
C GLY A 3 43.90 -1.18 -35.21
N ARG A 4 43.21 -2.23 -34.73
CA ARG A 4 41.78 -2.30 -34.30
C ARG A 4 40.72 -2.47 -35.40
N HIS A 5 40.00 -3.60 -35.46
CA HIS A 5 38.95 -4.15 -34.58
C HIS A 5 37.54 -3.58 -34.80
N ARG A 6 36.70 -4.51 -35.30
CA ARG A 6 35.29 -4.86 -35.06
C ARG A 6 34.23 -3.78 -34.72
N LYS A 7 33.12 -3.98 -35.43
CA LYS A 7 31.76 -3.43 -35.29
C LYS A 7 31.15 -3.65 -33.90
N THR A 8 30.46 -2.61 -33.42
CA THR A 8 29.42 -2.61 -32.37
C THR A 8 28.51 -1.40 -32.67
N PRO A 9 27.25 -1.26 -32.17
CA PRO A 9 26.43 -2.11 -31.29
C PRO A 9 25.02 -2.31 -31.93
N SER A 10 23.91 -2.76 -31.33
CA SER A 10 23.39 -2.86 -29.97
C SER A 10 22.29 -3.91 -29.95
N SER A 11 22.14 -4.60 -28.81
CA SER A 11 20.91 -5.18 -28.22
C SER A 11 21.27 -6.48 -27.50
N ALA A 12 21.82 -6.32 -26.31
CA ALA A 12 21.84 -7.32 -25.24
C ALA A 12 20.96 -6.70 -24.12
N VAL A 13 20.21 -7.42 -23.27
CA VAL A 13 20.40 -8.75 -22.68
C VAL A 13 18.99 -9.23 -22.28
N ASN A 14 18.47 -10.28 -22.91
CA ASN A 14 18.33 -11.66 -22.40
C ASN A 14 17.78 -11.83 -20.96
N VAL A 15 16.54 -12.30 -20.91
CA VAL A 15 15.92 -13.10 -19.84
C VAL A 15 16.84 -14.27 -19.48
N ALA A 16 17.13 -14.45 -18.19
CA ALA A 16 17.69 -15.71 -17.70
C ALA A 16 17.16 -16.04 -16.29
N LYS A 17 16.39 -17.12 -16.26
CA LYS A 17 15.93 -17.88 -15.10
C LYS A 17 17.16 -18.33 -14.30
N ILE A 18 17.24 -18.01 -13.02
CA ILE A 18 18.29 -18.54 -12.13
C ILE A 18 17.72 -19.77 -11.41
N ALA A 19 18.32 -20.91 -11.71
CA ALA A 19 18.05 -22.20 -11.11
C ALA A 19 18.63 -22.30 -9.70
N PHE A 20 17.85 -22.91 -8.80
CA PHE A 20 18.21 -23.24 -7.42
C PHE A 20 19.21 -24.40 -7.40
N THR A 21 20.45 -24.14 -6.97
CA THR A 21 21.36 -25.19 -6.48
C THR A 21 22.47 -24.56 -5.64
N GLY A 22 22.46 -24.79 -4.33
CA GLY A 22 23.56 -24.39 -3.44
C GLY A 22 23.16 -24.45 -1.97
N ALA A 23 23.42 -25.58 -1.31
CA ALA A 23 23.33 -25.70 0.14
C ALA A 23 24.50 -24.92 0.79
N VAL A 24 24.19 -23.98 1.69
CA VAL A 24 25.17 -23.31 2.55
C VAL A 24 24.74 -23.53 4.01
N LEU A 25 25.51 -24.36 4.72
CA LEU A 25 25.43 -24.55 6.17
C LEU A 25 26.26 -23.44 6.83
N GLY A 26 25.63 -22.61 7.68
CA GLY A 26 26.36 -21.63 8.49
C GLY A 26 25.53 -20.47 9.01
N THR A 27 24.95 -20.66 10.20
CA THR A 27 24.71 -19.67 11.27
C THR A 27 24.07 -18.32 10.93
N GLY A 28 22.88 -18.09 11.48
CA GLY A 28 22.43 -16.73 11.82
C GLY A 28 21.64 -16.03 10.73
N GLY A 29 20.60 -16.68 10.23
CA GLY A 29 19.54 -16.05 9.47
C GLY A 29 18.24 -16.70 9.85
N LEU A 30 17.82 -16.58 11.12
CA LEU A 30 16.40 -16.54 11.39
C LEU A 30 15.88 -15.50 10.40
N ALA A 31 15.13 -15.95 9.41
CA ALA A 31 14.24 -15.07 8.71
C ALA A 31 13.52 -14.33 9.83
N LEU A 32 13.88 -13.06 10.05
CA LEU A 32 12.86 -12.13 10.48
C LEU A 32 11.86 -12.23 9.33
N ALA A 33 10.92 -13.17 9.44
CA ALA A 33 9.54 -12.84 9.24
C ALA A 33 9.34 -11.59 10.10
N GLY A 34 9.76 -10.44 9.55
CA GLY A 34 9.37 -9.15 10.03
C GLY A 34 7.88 -9.32 10.12
N HIS A 35 7.37 -9.26 11.34
CA HIS A 35 5.94 -9.12 11.51
C HIS A 35 5.64 -7.90 10.67
N ALA A 36 5.08 -8.10 9.48
CA ALA A 36 4.46 -7.04 8.73
C ALA A 36 3.32 -6.67 9.66
N SER A 37 3.59 -5.76 10.58
CA SER A 37 2.60 -5.20 11.47
C SER A 37 1.71 -4.44 10.51
N ALA A 38 0.70 -5.12 9.98
CA ALA A 38 -0.32 -4.50 9.18
C ALA A 38 -1.00 -3.48 10.08
N ALA A 39 -1.22 -2.28 9.57
CA ALA A 39 -2.12 -1.35 10.24
C ALA A 39 -3.47 -2.05 10.40
N THR A 40 -3.82 -2.35 11.64
CA THR A 40 -5.10 -2.95 12.02
C THR A 40 -6.23 -1.96 11.78
N ASP A 41 -7.46 -2.47 11.63
CA ASP A 41 -8.63 -1.61 11.45
C ASP A 41 -8.82 -0.66 12.65
N GLY A 42 -8.38 -1.07 13.85
CA GLY A 42 -8.37 -0.24 15.05
C GLY A 42 -7.33 0.90 15.02
N GLU A 43 -6.21 0.74 14.30
CA GLU A 43 -5.28 1.84 14.07
C GLU A 43 -5.86 2.84 13.06
N TRP A 44 -6.53 2.34 12.01
CA TRP A 44 -7.25 3.20 11.06
C TRP A 44 -8.44 3.93 11.70
N ASP A 45 -9.14 3.30 12.65
CA ASP A 45 -10.20 3.97 13.43
C ASP A 45 -9.66 5.11 14.29
N ARG A 46 -8.44 4.98 14.85
CA ARG A 46 -7.80 6.07 15.58
C ARG A 46 -7.46 7.24 14.65
N VAL A 47 -6.98 6.93 13.44
CA VAL A 47 -6.71 7.95 12.42
C VAL A 47 -8.02 8.65 12.05
N ALA A 48 -9.08 7.90 11.73
CA ALA A 48 -10.38 8.47 11.40
C ALA A 48 -10.99 9.26 12.57
N GLY A 49 -10.80 8.80 13.81
CA GLY A 49 -11.19 9.54 15.02
C GLY A 49 -10.53 10.91 15.13
N CYS A 50 -9.27 11.01 14.74
CA CYS A 50 -8.51 12.26 14.75
C CYS A 50 -8.79 13.15 13.52
N GLU A 51 -8.98 12.55 12.34
CA GLU A 51 -9.16 13.26 11.06
C GLU A 51 -10.61 13.70 10.82
N SER A 52 -11.59 12.83 11.07
CA SER A 52 -13.01 13.06 10.77
C SER A 52 -13.94 12.98 11.98
N GLY A 53 -13.39 12.78 13.19
CA GLY A 53 -14.18 12.45 14.37
C GLY A 53 -14.80 11.05 14.32
N GLY A 54 -14.29 10.16 13.45
CA GLY A 54 -14.79 8.80 13.26
C GLY A 54 -15.92 8.69 12.24
N ASN A 55 -16.24 9.76 11.51
CA ASN A 55 -17.25 9.73 10.46
C ASN A 55 -16.66 9.32 9.12
N TRP A 56 -16.90 8.07 8.73
CA TRP A 56 -16.41 7.49 7.47
C TRP A 56 -17.13 8.01 6.22
N ALA A 57 -18.31 8.62 6.35
CA ALA A 57 -19.08 9.19 5.25
C ALA A 57 -18.98 10.72 5.19
N ILE A 58 -17.99 11.32 5.87
CA ILE A 58 -17.87 12.78 5.94
C ILE A 58 -17.56 13.38 4.55
N ASN A 59 -18.30 14.43 4.21
CA ASN A 59 -18.05 15.26 3.04
C ASN A 59 -18.54 16.68 3.34
N THR A 60 -17.67 17.49 3.95
CA THR A 60 -18.00 18.86 4.38
C THR A 60 -17.78 19.91 3.29
N GLY A 61 -17.31 19.50 2.10
CA GLY A 61 -16.96 20.42 1.02
C GLY A 61 -15.60 21.13 1.19
N ASN A 62 -14.76 20.67 2.12
CA ASN A 62 -13.39 21.16 2.34
C ASN A 62 -12.35 20.62 1.33
N GLY A 63 -12.78 19.82 0.34
CA GLY A 63 -11.91 19.17 -0.64
C GLY A 63 -11.39 17.79 -0.24
N TYR A 64 -11.74 17.31 0.96
CA TYR A 64 -11.40 15.98 1.46
C TYR A 64 -12.67 15.17 1.75
N GLN A 65 -12.55 13.85 1.67
CA GLN A 65 -13.68 12.94 1.71
C GLN A 65 -13.38 11.69 2.53
N GLY A 66 -14.40 11.24 3.25
CA GLY A 66 -14.35 9.99 4.00
C GLY A 66 -13.57 10.08 5.31
N GLY A 67 -13.53 8.96 6.03
CA GLY A 67 -13.01 8.89 7.40
C GLY A 67 -11.53 9.27 7.50
N LEU A 68 -10.77 8.99 6.46
CA LEU A 68 -9.32 9.23 6.40
C LEU A 68 -8.96 10.50 5.62
N GLN A 69 -9.96 11.35 5.32
CA GLN A 69 -9.77 12.64 4.65
C GLN A 69 -8.99 12.50 3.33
N PHE A 70 -9.47 11.65 2.42
CA PHE A 70 -8.86 11.50 1.10
C PHE A 70 -9.16 12.69 0.20
N SER A 71 -8.15 13.17 -0.53
CA SER A 71 -8.38 14.03 -1.68
C SER A 71 -8.92 13.22 -2.88
N PRO A 72 -9.75 13.79 -3.78
CA PRO A 72 -10.23 13.08 -4.97
C PRO A 72 -9.10 12.56 -5.87
N GLY A 73 -7.99 13.28 -5.95
CA GLY A 73 -6.80 12.87 -6.72
C GLY A 73 -6.09 11.67 -6.09
N THR A 74 -5.94 11.66 -4.76
CA THR A 74 -5.38 10.50 -4.04
C THR A 74 -6.32 9.29 -4.17
N TRP A 75 -7.62 9.48 -3.97
CA TRP A 75 -8.60 8.40 -4.06
C TRP A 75 -8.55 7.70 -5.42
N SER A 76 -8.64 8.47 -6.51
CA SER A 76 -8.57 7.93 -7.87
C SER A 76 -7.20 7.36 -8.21
N GLY A 77 -6.10 8.01 -7.80
CA GLY A 77 -4.74 7.57 -8.07
C GLY A 77 -4.34 6.26 -7.38
N HIS A 78 -4.99 5.90 -6.27
CA HIS A 78 -4.73 4.67 -5.51
C HIS A 78 -5.80 3.57 -5.72
N GLY A 79 -6.59 3.71 -6.80
CA GLY A 79 -7.54 2.70 -7.24
C GLY A 79 -8.88 2.70 -6.49
N GLY A 80 -9.18 3.73 -5.68
CA GLY A 80 -10.46 3.81 -4.97
C GLY A 80 -11.68 3.91 -5.89
N GLY A 81 -11.48 4.32 -7.14
CA GLY A 81 -12.50 4.29 -8.18
C GLY A 81 -13.08 2.89 -8.48
N GLU A 82 -12.42 1.81 -8.05
CA GLU A 82 -12.95 0.45 -8.16
C GLU A 82 -14.08 0.16 -7.17
N TYR A 83 -14.10 0.88 -6.04
CA TYR A 83 -15.11 0.75 -4.98
C TYR A 83 -16.21 1.80 -5.16
N ALA A 84 -15.80 3.06 -5.26
CA ALA A 84 -16.74 4.17 -5.33
C ALA A 84 -16.14 5.36 -6.10
N PRO A 85 -16.97 6.21 -6.72
CA PRO A 85 -16.47 7.41 -7.40
C PRO A 85 -15.83 8.43 -6.44
N ALA A 86 -16.07 8.31 -5.13
CA ALA A 86 -15.59 9.21 -4.10
C ALA A 86 -15.42 8.45 -2.77
N ALA A 87 -14.44 8.84 -1.94
CA ALA A 87 -14.10 8.10 -0.72
C ALA A 87 -15.26 8.03 0.29
N HIS A 88 -16.01 9.13 0.47
CA HIS A 88 -17.16 9.19 1.38
C HIS A 88 -18.35 8.30 0.97
N LEU A 89 -18.37 7.81 -0.27
CA LEU A 89 -19.36 6.86 -0.78
C LEU A 89 -18.91 5.41 -0.63
N ALA A 90 -17.62 5.18 -0.35
CA ALA A 90 -17.08 3.86 -0.07
C ALA A 90 -17.29 3.50 1.39
N SER A 91 -17.44 2.21 1.66
CA SER A 91 -17.44 1.66 3.02
C SER A 91 -16.10 1.89 3.72
N LYS A 92 -16.11 1.72 5.05
CA LYS A 92 -14.90 1.83 5.87
C LYS A 92 -13.79 0.90 5.35
N ASP A 93 -14.09 -0.37 5.11
CA ASP A 93 -13.10 -1.37 4.71
C ASP A 93 -12.51 -1.06 3.34
N GLU A 94 -13.31 -0.57 2.40
CA GLU A 94 -12.83 -0.10 1.09
C GLU A 94 -11.93 1.13 1.21
N GLN A 95 -12.28 2.07 2.10
CA GLN A 95 -11.43 3.22 2.39
C GLN A 95 -10.09 2.79 3.01
N ILE A 96 -10.10 1.82 3.92
CA ILE A 96 -8.89 1.26 4.54
C ILE A 96 -8.03 0.55 3.49
N ALA A 97 -8.62 -0.23 2.58
CA ALA A 97 -7.88 -0.89 1.51
C ALA A 97 -7.13 0.11 0.60
N VAL A 98 -7.78 1.24 0.27
CA VAL A 98 -7.12 2.33 -0.47
C VAL A 98 -6.07 3.02 0.40
N ALA A 99 -6.34 3.19 1.69
CA ALA A 99 -5.39 3.79 2.63
C ALA A 99 -4.11 2.99 2.76
N GLU A 100 -4.21 1.65 2.77
CA GLU A 100 -3.05 0.77 2.81
C GLU A 100 -2.21 0.87 1.53
N ARG A 101 -2.83 1.08 0.36
CA ARG A 101 -2.09 1.35 -0.88
C ARG A 101 -1.35 2.69 -0.83
N VAL A 102 -2.00 3.71 -0.28
CA VAL A 102 -1.36 5.01 -0.01
C VAL A 102 -0.21 4.85 0.98
N LEU A 103 -0.42 4.08 2.05
CA LEU A 103 0.60 3.82 3.07
C LEU A 103 1.77 3.00 2.49
N ALA A 104 1.52 2.10 1.54
CA ALA A 104 2.56 1.31 0.87
C ALA A 104 3.43 2.15 -0.07
N THR A 105 2.88 3.22 -0.63
CA THR A 105 3.57 4.09 -1.61
C THR A 105 4.20 5.31 -0.96
N GLN A 106 3.48 5.98 -0.07
CA GLN A 106 3.89 7.24 0.58
C GLN A 106 4.44 7.03 1.99
N GLY A 107 4.21 5.86 2.59
CA GLY A 107 4.54 5.59 3.98
C GLY A 107 3.64 6.36 4.95
N ARG A 108 3.99 6.28 6.24
CA ARG A 108 3.25 6.93 7.35
C ARG A 108 3.16 8.46 7.22
N GLY A 109 3.94 9.06 6.32
CA GLY A 109 3.93 10.50 6.04
C GLY A 109 2.65 11.02 5.39
N ALA A 110 1.77 10.14 4.88
CA ALA A 110 0.46 10.53 4.38
C ALA A 110 -0.49 11.03 5.50
N TRP A 111 -0.29 10.57 6.75
CA TRP A 111 -1.03 11.02 7.93
C TRP A 111 -0.04 11.47 9.04
N PRO A 112 0.58 12.65 8.90
CA PRO A 112 1.71 13.06 9.75
C PRO A 112 1.32 13.35 11.20
N VAL A 113 0.07 13.77 11.44
CA VAL A 113 -0.42 14.14 12.78
C VAL A 113 -1.24 12.99 13.39
N CYS A 114 -2.28 12.56 12.68
CA CYS A 114 -3.21 11.54 13.16
C CYS A 114 -2.71 10.09 12.95
N GLY A 115 -1.72 9.87 12.08
CA GLY A 115 -1.11 8.55 11.83
C GLY A 115 0.01 8.17 12.81
N THR A 116 0.18 8.94 13.89
CA THR A 116 1.20 8.69 14.93
C THR A 116 0.88 7.43 15.71
N GLY A 117 1.27 6.28 15.16
CA GLY A 117 0.95 4.96 15.71
C GLY A 117 0.54 3.94 14.67
N LEU A 118 0.34 4.35 13.42
CA LEU A 118 0.14 3.41 12.31
C LEU A 118 1.36 2.51 12.15
N SER A 119 1.09 1.21 12.15
CA SER A 119 2.00 0.16 11.72
C SER A 119 2.25 0.22 10.20
N SER A 120 3.03 -0.71 9.65
CA SER A 120 3.37 -0.75 8.22
C SER A 120 2.16 -1.04 7.32
N ALA A 121 2.22 -0.57 6.08
CA ALA A 121 1.23 -0.91 5.06
C ALA A 121 1.28 -2.39 4.71
N THR A 122 0.12 -3.02 4.70
CA THR A 122 -0.06 -4.33 4.08
C THR A 122 -1.25 -4.20 3.14
N PRO A 123 -1.10 -4.31 1.81
CA PRO A 123 -2.23 -4.16 0.90
C PRO A 123 -3.28 -5.24 1.16
N ARG A 124 -4.43 -4.90 1.74
CA ARG A 124 -5.60 -5.79 1.80
C ARG A 124 -6.32 -5.78 0.46
N ASN A 125 -6.62 -6.98 -0.03
CA ASN A 125 -7.53 -7.16 -1.15
C ASN A 125 -8.92 -7.42 -0.54
N VAL A 126 -9.80 -6.41 -0.53
CA VAL A 126 -11.17 -6.49 0.03
C VAL A 126 -12.08 -7.49 -0.69
N VAL A 127 -11.61 -8.13 -1.76
CA VAL A 127 -12.29 -9.29 -2.38
C VAL A 127 -12.32 -10.54 -1.46
N ALA A 128 -11.53 -10.59 -0.38
CA ALA A 128 -11.37 -11.80 0.44
C ALA A 128 -11.97 -11.77 1.87
N ASP A 129 -12.68 -10.71 2.28
CA ASP A 129 -13.39 -10.67 3.59
C ASP A 129 -14.91 -10.53 3.42
N ALA A 130 -15.48 -11.32 2.51
CA ALA A 130 -16.84 -11.79 2.68
C ALA A 130 -16.76 -13.17 3.34
N ALA A 131 -16.48 -13.20 4.65
CA ALA A 131 -16.59 -14.44 5.39
C ALA A 131 -18.05 -14.95 5.32
N PRO A 132 -18.27 -16.27 5.14
CA PRO A 132 -19.62 -16.83 5.04
C PRO A 132 -20.35 -16.65 6.37
N LEU A 133 -21.59 -16.22 6.29
CA LEU A 133 -22.53 -16.25 7.41
C LEU A 133 -22.85 -17.73 7.71
N ASP A 134 -22.41 -18.25 8.86
CA ASP A 134 -22.96 -19.47 9.48
C ASP A 134 -24.20 -19.12 10.31
#